data_AF-A0A8B3D064-F1
#
_entry.id   AF-A0A8B3D064-F1
#
_cell.length_a   1.000
_cell.length_b   1.000
_cell.length_c   1.000
_cell.angle_alpha   90.00
_cell.angle_beta   90.00
_cell.angle_gamma   90.00
#
_symmetry.space_group_name_H-M   'P 1'
#
loop_
_entity.id
_entity.type
_entity.pdbx_description
1 polymer ?
#
loop_
_entity_poly.entity_id
_entity_poly.type
_entity_poly.pdbx_seq_one_letter_code
_entity_poly.pdbx_strand_id
1 'polypeptide(L)'
;MEQRIFKLLGWFPPLVYELVRYELAIPRSGIRPIDLISRVSCPVLIIAGSKDLYTPVSETQKMYRNAPESKDLWVVEGAGHVDLYRYAKLEYEKRIFNSTKNTKEKSNESLIRNKKGADRMQLDYELTIEDIVNFNLYHFRNSKTFKNKRILFRWIIPIWVILVYVYLNFDQSNGTILLYNIPIFLFGALWYFFL
;
A
#
# COMPACT_ATOMS: atom_id res chain seq x y z
N MET A 1 1.89 -1.06 19.54
CA MET A 1 2.94 -0.18 20.10
C MET A 1 3.82 0.36 18.97
N GLU A 2 4.35 -0.54 18.12
CA GLU A 2 4.97 -0.35 16.80
C GLU A 2 4.60 0.93 16.02
N GLN A 3 3.33 1.12 15.64
CA GLN A 3 2.95 2.24 14.75
C GLN A 3 2.96 3.62 15.43
N ARG A 4 2.89 3.69 16.76
CA ARG A 4 2.98 4.96 17.51
C ARG A 4 4.43 5.46 17.56
N ILE A 5 5.38 4.52 17.63
CA ILE A 5 6.82 4.79 17.59
C ILE A 5 7.21 5.36 16.23
N PHE A 6 6.75 4.77 15.14
CA PHE A 6 7.00 5.28 13.77
C PHE A 6 6.44 6.70 13.53
N LYS A 7 5.29 7.06 14.12
CA LYS A 7 4.74 8.43 14.02
C LYS A 7 5.57 9.46 14.76
N LEU A 8 6.11 9.11 15.94
CA LEU A 8 6.96 10.00 16.74
C LEU A 8 8.35 10.14 16.10
N LEU A 9 8.90 9.04 15.59
CA LEU A 9 10.16 9.01 14.84
C LEU A 9 10.09 9.72 13.48
N GLY A 10 8.90 9.82 12.87
CA GLY A 10 8.69 10.56 11.62
C GLY A 10 9.09 12.05 11.65
N TRP A 11 9.30 12.63 12.83
CA TRP A 11 9.91 13.97 13.00
C TRP A 11 11.44 13.97 12.96
N PHE A 12 12.09 12.81 12.97
CA PHE A 12 13.54 12.63 12.87
C PHE A 12 13.89 11.71 11.69
N PRO A 13 13.90 12.24 10.45
CA PRO A 13 14.15 11.46 9.23
C PRO A 13 15.42 10.58 9.26
N PRO A 14 16.57 11.00 9.85
CA PRO A 14 17.76 10.16 9.89
C PRO A 14 17.56 8.87 10.70
N LEU A 15 16.82 8.94 11.81
CA LEU A 15 16.64 7.82 12.73
C LEU A 15 15.64 6.80 12.18
N VAL A 16 14.57 7.27 11.52
CA VAL A 16 13.66 6.40 10.75
C VAL A 16 14.41 5.71 9.63
N TYR A 17 15.28 6.45 8.92
CA TYR A 17 16.03 5.90 7.79
C TYR A 17 17.06 4.85 8.23
N GLU A 18 17.75 5.02 9.37
CA GLU A 18 18.60 3.98 9.95
C GLU A 18 17.80 2.75 10.40
N LEU A 19 16.67 2.95 11.09
CA LEU A 19 15.81 1.84 11.53
C LEU A 19 15.29 1.01 10.36
N VAL A 20 14.71 1.67 9.34
CA VAL A 20 14.19 0.99 8.14
C VAL A 20 15.29 0.27 7.37
N ARG A 21 16.50 0.85 7.27
CA ARG A 21 17.63 0.17 6.63
C ARG A 21 18.05 -1.09 7.38
N TYR A 22 18.10 -1.03 8.71
CA TYR A 22 18.44 -2.20 9.52
C TYR A 22 17.41 -3.31 9.37
N GLU A 23 16.12 -2.99 9.51
CA GLU A 23 15.01 -3.95 9.38
C GLU A 23 14.93 -4.59 7.98
N LEU A 24 15.25 -3.82 6.92
CA LEU A 24 15.25 -4.32 5.54
C LEU A 24 16.61 -4.84 5.08
N ALA A 25 17.61 -4.92 5.97
CA ALA A 25 18.99 -5.30 5.67
C ALA A 25 19.60 -4.55 4.46
N ILE A 26 19.25 -3.27 4.30
CA ILE A 26 19.74 -2.43 3.20
C ILE A 26 21.14 -1.92 3.56
N PRO A 27 22.17 -2.17 2.74
CA PRO A 27 23.51 -1.69 3.01
C PRO A 27 23.57 -0.15 2.98
N ARG A 28 24.56 0.46 3.64
CA ARG A 28 24.74 1.93 3.65
C ARG A 28 24.91 2.54 2.25
N SER A 29 25.37 1.74 1.28
CA SER A 29 25.42 2.09 -0.13
C SER A 29 24.05 2.23 -0.79
N GLY A 30 22.96 1.88 -0.09
CA GLY A 30 21.60 1.82 -0.61
C GLY A 30 21.34 0.59 -1.46
N ILE A 31 20.10 0.48 -1.96
CA ILE A 31 19.74 -0.49 -3.00
C ILE A 31 20.12 0.14 -4.34
N ARG A 32 20.88 -0.57 -5.16
CA ARG A 32 21.30 -0.14 -6.49
C ARG A 32 20.73 -1.08 -7.55
N PRO A 33 19.46 -0.89 -7.98
CA PRO A 33 18.83 -1.79 -8.96
C PRO A 33 19.61 -1.89 -10.27
N ILE A 34 20.30 -0.81 -10.67
CA ILE A 34 21.16 -0.75 -11.86
C ILE A 34 22.30 -1.78 -11.85
N ASP A 35 22.77 -2.19 -10.68
CA ASP A 35 23.85 -3.18 -10.54
C ASP A 35 23.30 -4.63 -10.50
N LEU A 36 22.00 -4.78 -10.23
CA LEU A 36 21.34 -6.06 -10.02
C LEU A 36 20.44 -6.48 -11.19
N ILE A 37 20.01 -5.53 -12.03
CA ILE A 37 19.05 -5.79 -13.12
C ILE A 37 19.55 -6.82 -14.12
N SER A 38 20.87 -6.95 -14.31
CA SER A 38 21.46 -7.97 -15.19
C SER A 38 21.19 -9.41 -14.72
N ARG A 39 20.83 -9.60 -13.44
CA ARG A 39 20.51 -10.90 -12.85
C ARG A 39 19.07 -11.34 -13.06
N VAL A 40 18.22 -10.46 -13.59
CA VAL A 40 16.82 -10.78 -13.87
C VAL A 40 16.76 -11.84 -14.97
N SER A 41 15.99 -12.91 -14.76
CA SER A 41 15.87 -14.02 -15.70
C SER A 41 14.60 -13.99 -16.55
N CYS A 42 13.76 -12.98 -16.36
CA CYS A 42 12.52 -12.78 -17.10
C CYS A 42 12.57 -11.55 -18.00
N PRO A 43 11.67 -11.44 -18.99
CA PRO A 43 11.55 -10.24 -19.81
C PRO A 43 11.24 -8.99 -18.99
N VAL A 44 11.89 -7.87 -19.30
CA VAL A 44 11.79 -6.63 -18.52
C VAL A 44 11.24 -5.49 -19.37
N LEU A 45 10.08 -4.95 -18.98
CA LEU A 45 9.59 -3.68 -19.48
C LEU A 45 9.92 -2.58 -18.46
N ILE A 46 10.73 -1.60 -18.87
CA ILE A 46 11.07 -0.43 -18.06
C ILE A 46 10.25 0.77 -18.54
N ILE A 47 9.56 1.45 -17.62
CA ILE A 47 8.70 2.59 -17.94
C ILE A 47 9.14 3.80 -17.09
N ALA A 48 9.32 4.96 -17.72
CA ALA A 48 9.68 6.20 -17.02
C ALA A 48 8.95 7.41 -17.61
N GLY A 49 8.81 8.48 -16.83
CA GLY A 49 8.29 9.76 -17.31
C GLY A 49 9.40 10.70 -17.79
N SER A 50 9.18 11.44 -18.89
CA SER A 50 10.22 12.34 -19.43
C SER A 50 10.55 13.54 -18.54
N LYS A 51 9.67 13.88 -17.61
CA LYS A 51 9.80 15.00 -16.65
C LYS A 51 9.96 14.54 -15.20
N ASP A 52 10.31 13.27 -14.97
CA ASP A 52 10.58 12.78 -13.62
C ASP A 52 11.91 13.35 -13.10
N LEU A 53 11.84 14.11 -12.00
CA LEU A 53 12.99 14.72 -11.34
C LEU A 53 13.63 13.82 -10.29
N TYR A 54 12.91 12.81 -9.80
CA TYR A 54 13.39 11.88 -8.78
C TYR A 54 14.07 10.66 -9.41
N THR A 55 13.59 10.21 -10.57
CA THR A 55 14.21 9.14 -11.37
C THR A 55 14.45 9.65 -12.79
N PRO A 56 15.55 10.38 -13.03
CA PRO A 56 15.82 10.95 -14.35
C PRO A 56 15.89 9.89 -15.45
N VAL A 57 15.43 10.24 -16.65
CA VAL A 57 15.46 9.35 -17.83
C VAL A 57 16.85 8.78 -18.10
N SER A 58 17.91 9.54 -17.80
CA SER A 58 19.30 9.08 -17.95
C SER A 58 19.63 7.87 -17.06
N GLU A 59 19.05 7.78 -15.86
CA GLU A 59 19.19 6.61 -14.98
C GLU A 59 18.40 5.41 -15.51
N THR A 60 17.17 5.65 -15.97
CA THR A 60 16.34 4.63 -16.64
C THR A 60 17.05 4.05 -17.87
N GLN A 61 17.68 4.90 -18.69
CA GLN A 61 18.43 4.46 -19.87
C GLN A 61 19.64 3.60 -19.49
N LYS A 62 20.36 3.94 -18.41
CA LYS A 62 21.46 3.10 -17.92
C LYS A 62 20.94 1.75 -17.42
N MET A 63 19.83 1.74 -16.70
CA MET A 63 19.16 0.52 -16.24
C MET A 63 18.74 -0.37 -17.43
N TYR A 64 18.16 0.22 -18.49
CA TYR A 64 17.84 -0.48 -19.73
C TYR A 64 19.07 -1.08 -20.43
N ARG A 65 20.18 -0.35 -20.49
CA ARG A 65 21.44 -0.88 -21.06
C ARG A 65 21.92 -2.11 -20.30
N ASN A 66 21.83 -2.10 -18.96
CA ASN A 66 22.29 -3.19 -18.09
C ASN A 66 21.31 -4.39 -18.01
N ALA A 67 20.07 -4.23 -18.46
CA ALA A 67 19.07 -5.30 -18.44
C ALA A 67 19.39 -6.40 -19.49
N PRO A 68 18.94 -7.65 -19.27
CA PRO A 68 19.06 -8.75 -20.25
C PRO A 68 18.39 -8.44 -21.60
N GLU A 69 18.77 -9.14 -22.67
CA GLU A 69 18.31 -8.88 -24.05
C GLU A 69 16.79 -8.86 -24.24
N SER A 70 16.02 -9.63 -23.45
CA SER A 70 14.56 -9.55 -23.48
C SER A 70 14.08 -8.34 -22.68
N LYS A 71 14.19 -7.16 -23.28
CA LYS A 71 13.89 -5.87 -22.65
C LYS A 71 13.18 -4.91 -23.59
N ASP A 72 12.38 -4.03 -23.00
CA ASP A 72 11.76 -2.89 -23.68
C ASP A 72 11.81 -1.66 -22.77
N LEU A 73 11.87 -0.47 -23.37
CA LEU A 73 11.89 0.81 -22.68
C LEU A 73 10.83 1.73 -23.25
N TRP A 74 9.97 2.23 -22.36
CA TRP A 74 8.99 3.24 -22.70
C TRP A 74 9.19 4.51 -21.86
N VAL A 75 9.54 5.60 -22.53
CA VAL A 75 9.53 6.93 -21.91
C VAL A 75 8.20 7.62 -22.26
N VAL A 76 7.42 7.95 -21.24
CA VAL A 76 6.13 8.62 -21.34
C VAL A 76 6.36 10.12 -21.41
N GLU A 77 6.12 10.70 -22.59
CA GLU A 77 6.34 12.12 -22.81
C GLU A 77 5.43 12.99 -21.94
N GLY A 78 6.02 14.00 -21.29
CA GLY A 78 5.34 14.93 -20.39
C GLY A 78 5.06 14.41 -18.98
N ALA A 79 5.24 13.12 -18.70
CA ALA A 79 4.97 12.56 -17.38
C ALA A 79 6.11 12.81 -16.39
N GLY A 80 5.78 13.17 -15.14
CA GLY A 80 6.73 13.25 -14.02
C GLY A 80 6.76 11.98 -13.17
N HIS A 81 7.09 12.11 -11.88
CA HIS A 81 6.99 11.01 -10.91
C HIS A 81 5.53 10.79 -10.47
N VAL A 82 4.72 10.26 -11.38
CA VAL A 82 3.27 10.09 -11.22
C VAL A 82 2.83 8.67 -11.56
N ASP A 83 1.58 8.35 -11.28
CA ASP A 83 0.95 7.10 -11.72
C ASP A 83 0.82 7.07 -13.26
N LEU A 84 1.75 6.37 -13.91
CA LEU A 84 1.83 6.27 -15.37
C LEU A 84 0.66 5.51 -15.99
N TYR A 85 0.02 4.60 -15.23
CA TYR A 85 -1.19 3.92 -15.70
C TYR A 85 -2.36 4.90 -15.80
N ARG A 86 -2.53 5.76 -14.79
CA ARG A 86 -3.55 6.82 -14.86
C ARG A 86 -3.25 7.87 -15.91
N TYR A 87 -1.97 8.17 -16.14
CA TYR A 87 -1.55 9.17 -17.13
C TYR A 87 -1.77 8.69 -18.58
N ALA A 88 -1.41 7.44 -18.89
CA ALA A 88 -1.43 6.91 -20.27
C ALA A 88 -2.07 5.51 -20.35
N LYS A 89 -3.27 5.35 -19.79
CA LYS A 89 -3.96 4.07 -19.60
C LYS A 89 -3.93 3.13 -20.81
N LEU A 90 -4.44 3.58 -21.96
CA LEU A 90 -4.59 2.73 -23.14
C LEU A 90 -3.23 2.24 -23.68
N GLU A 91 -2.24 3.13 -23.73
CA GLU A 91 -0.89 2.79 -24.21
C GLU A 91 -0.16 1.90 -23.19
N TYR A 92 -0.40 2.12 -21.90
CA TYR A 92 0.13 1.29 -20.83
C TYR A 92 -0.38 -0.15 -20.94
N GLU A 93 -1.69 -0.33 -21.06
CA GLU A 93 -2.31 -1.66 -21.22
C GLU A 93 -1.78 -2.37 -22.47
N LYS A 94 -1.66 -1.65 -23.59
CA LYS A 94 -1.13 -2.19 -24.85
C LYS A 94 0.33 -2.65 -24.72
N ARG A 95 1.19 -1.86 -24.08
CA ARG A 95 2.62 -2.19 -23.94
C ARG A 95 2.87 -3.33 -22.98
N ILE A 96 2.14 -3.37 -21.86
CA ILE A 96 2.17 -4.52 -20.95
C ILE A 96 1.78 -5.79 -21.71
N PHE A 97 0.67 -5.74 -22.45
CA PHE A 97 0.21 -6.88 -23.21
C PHE A 97 1.24 -7.37 -24.25
N ASN A 98 1.82 -6.45 -25.02
CA ASN A 98 2.87 -6.78 -26.00
C ASN A 98 4.13 -7.36 -25.34
N SER A 99 4.57 -6.80 -24.21
CA SER A 99 5.73 -7.33 -23.47
C SER A 99 5.51 -8.77 -23.00
N THR A 100 4.27 -9.13 -22.63
CA THR A 100 3.93 -10.51 -22.25
C THR A 100 3.77 -11.46 -23.43
N LYS A 101 3.30 -10.99 -24.60
CA LYS A 101 3.23 -11.82 -25.82
C LYS A 101 4.61 -12.26 -26.31
N ASN A 102 5.59 -11.35 -26.30
CA ASN A 102 6.99 -11.68 -26.62
C ASN A 102 7.60 -12.73 -25.67
N THR A 103 7.02 -12.92 -24.48
CA THR A 103 7.40 -13.97 -23.54
C THR A 103 6.72 -15.30 -23.86
N LYS A 104 5.44 -15.26 -24.25
CA LYS A 104 4.60 -16.45 -24.49
C LYS A 104 4.93 -17.21 -25.79
N GLU A 105 5.55 -16.58 -26.79
CA GLU A 105 6.05 -17.31 -27.96
C GLU A 105 7.12 -18.37 -27.61
N LYS A 106 7.72 -18.33 -26.41
CA LYS A 106 8.61 -19.39 -25.89
C LYS A 106 7.96 -20.35 -24.89
N SER A 107 6.73 -20.11 -24.47
CA SER A 107 6.03 -20.97 -23.50
C SER A 107 4.59 -21.22 -23.97
N ASN A 108 4.47 -22.18 -24.88
CA ASN A 108 3.28 -22.95 -25.24
C ASN A 108 1.97 -22.16 -25.43
N GLU A 109 1.53 -22.12 -26.68
CA GLU A 109 0.18 -21.77 -27.09
C GLU A 109 -0.89 -22.50 -26.25
N SER A 110 -1.69 -21.73 -25.51
CA SER A 110 -3.09 -22.06 -25.22
C SER A 110 -3.93 -20.80 -25.30
N LEU A 111 -4.04 -20.26 -26.52
CA LEU A 111 -4.98 -19.20 -26.86
C LEU A 111 -6.41 -19.73 -26.79
N ILE A 112 -7.05 -19.65 -25.62
CA ILE A 112 -8.50 -19.78 -25.51
C ILE A 112 -9.12 -18.52 -26.15
N ARG A 113 -9.60 -18.68 -27.38
CA ARG A 113 -10.31 -17.66 -28.16
C ARG A 113 -11.61 -17.27 -27.44
N ASN A 114 -11.68 -16.07 -26.86
CA ASN A 114 -12.91 -15.56 -26.27
C ASN A 114 -13.89 -15.08 -27.37
N LYS A 115 -15.18 -15.46 -27.28
CA LYS A 115 -16.25 -15.21 -28.28
C LYS A 115 -16.59 -13.73 -28.54
N LYS A 116 -15.91 -12.78 -27.90
CA LYS A 116 -16.03 -11.33 -28.14
C LYS A 116 -14.64 -10.79 -28.42
N GLY A 117 -14.37 -10.38 -29.66
CA GLY A 117 -13.04 -10.04 -30.21
C GLY A 117 -12.33 -8.81 -29.61
N ALA A 118 -12.30 -8.70 -28.29
CA ALA A 118 -11.40 -7.81 -27.57
C ALA A 118 -10.33 -8.68 -26.91
N ASP A 119 -9.07 -8.47 -27.29
CA ASP A 119 -7.89 -9.13 -26.71
C ASP A 119 -7.78 -8.63 -25.25
N ARG A 120 -8.42 -9.36 -24.31
CA ARG A 120 -8.34 -9.06 -22.88
C ARG A 120 -7.30 -9.98 -22.27
N MET A 121 -6.29 -9.38 -21.66
CA MET A 121 -5.29 -10.08 -20.86
C MET A 121 -6.00 -10.79 -19.70
N GLN A 122 -6.13 -12.11 -19.80
CA GLN A 122 -6.46 -12.96 -18.66
C GLN A 122 -5.13 -13.50 -18.13
N LEU A 123 -4.75 -13.04 -16.94
CA LEU A 123 -3.69 -13.67 -16.17
C LEU A 123 -4.33 -14.92 -15.56
N ASP A 124 -3.82 -16.10 -15.92
CA ASP A 124 -4.16 -17.33 -15.24
C ASP A 124 -3.18 -17.46 -14.08
N TYR A 125 -3.66 -17.20 -12.86
CA TYR A 125 -2.88 -17.28 -11.64
C TYR A 125 -3.74 -17.98 -10.60
N GLU A 126 -3.14 -18.93 -9.90
CA GLU A 126 -3.81 -19.65 -8.83
C GLU A 126 -3.75 -18.79 -7.57
N LEU A 127 -4.84 -18.09 -7.27
CA LEU A 127 -4.97 -17.35 -6.00
C LEU A 127 -5.07 -18.34 -4.86
N THR A 128 -4.09 -18.34 -3.97
CA THR A 128 -4.25 -19.06 -2.71
C THR A 128 -5.28 -18.34 -1.85
N ILE A 129 -5.93 -19.09 -0.95
CA ILE A 129 -6.82 -18.51 0.08
C ILE A 129 -6.04 -17.46 0.89
N GLU A 130 -4.75 -17.70 1.13
CA GLU A 130 -3.88 -16.83 1.90
C GLU A 130 -3.62 -15.49 1.19
N ASP A 131 -3.44 -15.49 -0.13
CA ASP A 131 -3.31 -14.26 -0.92
C ASP A 131 -4.57 -13.41 -0.86
N ILE A 132 -5.74 -14.03 -0.97
CA ILE A 132 -7.04 -13.36 -0.89
C ILE A 132 -7.24 -12.75 0.50
N VAL A 133 -6.92 -13.52 1.55
CA VAL A 133 -7.02 -13.07 2.95
C VAL A 133 -6.06 -11.92 3.23
N ASN A 134 -4.80 -12.02 2.78
CA ASN A 134 -3.78 -10.99 2.97
C ASN A 134 -4.14 -9.70 2.23
N PHE A 135 -4.61 -9.80 0.97
CA PHE A 135 -5.07 -8.67 0.19
C PHE A 135 -6.24 -7.95 0.88
N ASN A 136 -7.25 -8.72 1.32
CA ASN A 136 -8.40 -8.18 2.02
C ASN A 136 -8.04 -7.54 3.36
N LEU A 137 -7.17 -8.17 4.16
CA LEU A 137 -6.67 -7.63 5.43
C LEU A 137 -5.89 -6.34 5.23
N TYR A 138 -5.03 -6.28 4.21
CA TYR A 138 -4.26 -5.08 3.88
C TYR A 138 -5.19 -3.92 3.52
N HIS A 139 -6.13 -4.14 2.60
CA HIS A 139 -7.09 -3.11 2.19
C HIS A 139 -8.04 -2.71 3.31
N PHE A 140 -8.47 -3.65 4.15
CA PHE A 140 -9.30 -3.37 5.32
C PHE A 140 -8.57 -2.47 6.33
N ARG A 141 -7.31 -2.78 6.66
CA ARG A 141 -6.50 -1.99 7.61
C ARG A 141 -6.14 -0.60 7.08
N ASN A 142 -5.95 -0.46 5.77
CA ASN A 142 -5.51 0.79 5.15
C ASN A 142 -6.65 1.66 4.58
N SER A 143 -7.87 1.14 4.53
CA SER A 143 -9.04 1.89 4.05
C SER A 143 -9.37 3.09 4.94
N LYS A 144 -9.66 4.23 4.29
CA LYS A 144 -10.14 5.46 4.96
C LYS A 144 -11.42 5.19 5.75
N THR A 145 -12.31 4.36 5.23
CA THR A 145 -13.60 4.03 5.87
C THR A 145 -13.40 3.31 7.20
N PHE A 146 -12.44 2.40 7.28
CA PHE A 146 -12.15 1.66 8.51
C PHE A 146 -11.46 2.54 9.55
N LYS A 147 -10.47 3.35 9.14
CA LYS A 147 -9.83 4.35 10.01
C LYS A 147 -10.86 5.33 10.59
N ASN A 148 -11.78 5.83 9.76
CA ASN A 148 -12.83 6.75 10.19
C ASN A 148 -13.84 6.07 11.13
N LYS A 149 -14.25 4.83 10.84
CA LYS A 149 -15.13 4.05 11.74
C LYS A 149 -14.48 3.78 13.09
N ARG A 150 -13.19 3.45 13.13
CA ARG A 150 -12.45 3.23 14.39
C ARG A 150 -12.38 4.50 15.23
N ILE A 151 -12.14 5.66 14.60
CA ILE A 151 -12.18 6.96 15.28
C ILE A 151 -13.58 7.24 15.83
N LEU A 152 -14.63 6.97 15.05
CA LEU A 152 -16.03 7.15 15.47
C LEU A 152 -16.36 6.31 16.71
N PHE A 153 -16.06 5.00 16.68
CA PHE A 153 -16.30 4.09 17.82
C PHE A 153 -15.51 4.48 19.08
N ARG A 154 -14.37 5.16 18.91
CA ARG A 154 -13.56 5.64 20.03
C ARG A 154 -14.19 6.78 20.81
N TRP A 155 -15.10 7.54 20.19
CA TRP A 155 -15.85 8.61 20.84
C TRP A 155 -17.25 8.20 21.27
N ILE A 156 -17.89 7.28 20.53
CA ILE A 156 -19.24 6.79 20.85
C ILE A 156 -19.31 6.20 22.27
N ILE A 157 -18.35 5.35 22.65
CA ILE A 157 -18.42 4.66 23.95
C ILE A 157 -18.24 5.62 25.13
N PRO A 158 -17.24 6.54 25.15
CA PRO A 158 -17.16 7.55 26.21
C PRO A 158 -18.39 8.46 26.30
N ILE A 159 -18.96 8.87 25.16
CA ILE A 159 -20.19 9.67 25.12
C ILE A 159 -21.37 8.88 25.69
N TRP A 160 -21.50 7.61 25.31
CA TRP A 160 -22.55 6.73 25.81
C TRP A 160 -22.42 6.49 27.32
N VAL A 161 -21.21 6.30 27.84
CA VAL A 161 -20.94 6.20 29.29
C VAL A 161 -21.42 7.44 30.04
N ILE A 162 -21.15 8.64 29.50
CA ILE A 162 -21.62 9.90 30.10
C ILE A 162 -23.15 9.99 30.04
N LEU A 163 -23.78 9.58 28.94
CA LEU A 163 -25.23 9.58 28.81
C LEU A 163 -25.90 8.61 29.79
N VAL A 164 -25.36 7.39 29.93
CA VAL A 164 -25.84 6.41 30.92
C VAL A 164 -25.69 6.96 32.33
N TYR A 165 -24.56 7.60 32.64
CA TYR A 165 -24.36 8.27 33.92
C TYR A 165 -25.40 9.36 34.18
N VAL A 166 -25.66 10.24 33.21
CA VAL A 166 -26.67 11.30 33.37
C VAL A 166 -28.07 10.71 33.54
N TYR A 167 -28.42 9.68 32.77
CA TYR A 167 -29.73 9.04 32.84
C TYR A 167 -29.97 8.35 34.19
N LEU A 168 -28.99 7.57 34.68
CA LEU A 168 -29.09 6.87 35.96
C LEU A 168 -29.14 7.82 37.16
N ASN A 169 -28.62 9.04 37.01
CA ASN A 169 -28.53 10.03 38.08
C ASN A 169 -29.42 11.25 37.86
N PHE A 170 -30.38 11.16 36.93
CA PHE A 170 -31.25 12.28 36.54
C PHE A 170 -32.11 12.80 37.70
N ASP A 171 -32.44 11.94 38.68
CA ASP A 171 -33.34 12.25 39.80
C ASP A 171 -32.62 12.26 41.18
N GLN A 172 -31.29 12.06 41.21
CA GLN A 172 -30.50 11.98 42.44
C GLN A 172 -29.41 13.06 42.50
N SER A 173 -29.52 13.98 43.47
CA SER A 173 -28.60 15.11 43.66
C SER A 173 -27.50 14.89 44.71
N ASN A 174 -27.34 13.66 45.22
CA ASN A 174 -26.39 13.36 46.31
C ASN A 174 -24.98 13.07 45.78
N GLY A 175 -23.95 13.73 46.34
CA GLY A 175 -22.55 13.59 45.89
C GLY A 175 -21.92 12.19 46.03
N THR A 176 -22.55 11.27 46.77
CA THR A 176 -22.11 9.87 46.91
C THR A 176 -22.34 9.03 45.66
N ILE A 177 -23.17 9.49 44.73
CA ILE A 177 -23.45 8.86 43.43
C ILE A 177 -22.19 8.73 42.57
N LEU A 178 -21.25 9.67 42.70
CA LEU A 178 -20.07 9.72 41.83
C LEU A 178 -19.10 8.56 42.11
N LEU A 179 -18.99 8.15 43.38
CA LEU A 179 -18.12 7.05 43.82
C LEU A 179 -18.60 5.68 43.33
N TYR A 180 -19.91 5.42 43.31
CA TYR A 180 -20.45 4.15 42.83
C TYR A 180 -20.34 3.97 41.31
N ASN A 181 -20.21 5.08 40.57
CA ASN A 181 -20.08 5.08 39.11
C ASN A 181 -18.63 5.05 38.61
N ILE A 182 -17.63 5.09 39.49
CA ILE A 182 -16.19 5.00 39.16
C ILE A 182 -15.88 3.83 38.20
N PRO A 183 -16.44 2.61 38.36
CA PRO A 183 -16.18 1.50 37.43
C PRO A 183 -16.60 1.80 35.98
N ILE A 184 -17.70 2.54 35.77
CA ILE A 184 -18.22 2.87 34.43
C ILE A 184 -17.28 3.88 33.74
N PHE A 185 -16.78 4.87 34.49
CA PHE A 185 -15.81 5.84 33.97
C PHE A 185 -14.45 5.20 33.70
N LEU A 186 -13.99 4.27 34.55
CA LEU A 186 -12.78 3.49 34.31
C LEU A 186 -12.92 2.65 33.03
N PHE A 187 -14.07 2.01 32.81
CA PHE A 187 -14.33 1.27 31.58
C PHE A 187 -14.28 2.18 30.35
N GLY A 188 -14.92 3.36 30.38
CA GLY A 188 -14.86 4.33 29.29
C GLY A 188 -13.44 4.85 29.01
N ALA A 189 -12.65 5.10 30.06
CA ALA A 189 -11.26 5.54 29.94
C ALA A 189 -10.37 4.44 29.34
N LEU A 190 -10.47 3.21 29.85
CA LEU A 190 -9.74 2.06 29.32
C LEU A 190 -10.11 1.82 27.85
N TRP A 191 -11.40 1.89 27.51
CA TRP A 191 -11.84 1.75 26.12
C TRP A 191 -11.20 2.79 25.19
N TYR A 192 -11.09 4.04 25.62
CA TYR A 192 -10.48 5.12 24.84
C TYR A 192 -8.98 4.91 24.58
N PHE A 193 -8.25 4.38 25.57
CA PHE A 193 -6.80 4.18 25.48
C PHE A 193 -6.39 2.90 24.74
N PHE A 194 -7.23 1.86 24.77
CA PHE A 194 -6.89 0.54 24.22
C PHE A 194 -7.49 0.23 22.84
N LEU A 195 -8.46 1.02 22.33
CA LEU A 195 -9.07 0.85 20.98
C LEU A 195 -8.42 1.73 19.90
#